data_AF-B4FBQ1-F1
#
_entry.id   AF-B4FBQ1-F1
#
_cell.length_a   1.000
_cell.length_b   1.000
_cell.length_c   1.000
_cell.angle_alpha   90.00
_cell.angle_beta   90.00
_cell.angle_gamma   90.00
#
_symmetry.space_group_name_H-M   'P 1'
#
loop_
_entity.id
_entity.type
_entity.pdbx_description
1 polymer ?
#
loop_
_entity_poly.entity_id
_entity_poly.type
_entity_poly.pdbx_seq_one_letter_code
_entity_poly.pdbx_strand_id
1 'polypeptide(L)'
;MQLLLDRRYVSMGDIVDLSPIEPMVRTIDFRVFVSLWCGVDMRKTCFSRLCCAVSGGSSRPDDYNKCRSLLSGLGGSEKGCVYHVHDDCRTTVWTYQQNDDGAFDQFQPDEELKRRKKISYVRRRRDMYKALGPGSQAEDATLLAFGTLFSGPYRGSESYFDIHESPKDQRVQRVLEKVEFLPFAPEIMAAGKEFAKNNIKEPFLCAQLRLLDGQFKNHWKATFSALKEKLEAIELEIRRNMTSGLIHMFVMTDLPPTNWTNTFLGDVATDERYKLYTLKESDDLVLQTAERLMAAEHGIRSGFLQKIIESTKKDCDPVQLPEILLYIEESVCSCASLGFVGTAGSTIAGSIETMRKNKVCKL
;
A
#
# COMPACT_ATOMS: atom_id res chain seq x y z
N MET A 1 6.03 -16.69 2.62
CA MET A 1 6.51 -17.40 1.42
C MET A 1 5.43 -17.55 0.38
N GLN A 2 4.22 -17.99 0.74
CA GLN A 2 3.10 -18.10 -0.20
C GLN A 2 2.81 -16.81 -1.00
N LEU A 3 2.84 -15.63 -0.36
CA LEU A 3 2.64 -14.35 -1.07
C LEU A 3 3.66 -14.10 -2.19
N LEU A 4 4.91 -14.53 -2.00
CA LEU A 4 5.97 -14.41 -3.01
C LEU A 4 5.76 -15.42 -4.15
N LEU A 5 5.35 -16.65 -3.81
CA LEU A 5 5.03 -17.69 -4.79
C LEU A 5 3.80 -17.35 -5.63
N ASP A 6 2.80 -16.70 -5.02
CA ASP A 6 1.56 -16.30 -5.66
C ASP A 6 1.67 -14.97 -6.43
N ARG A 7 2.86 -14.35 -6.52
CA ARG A 7 3.10 -13.02 -7.13
C ARG A 7 2.38 -11.85 -6.44
N ARG A 8 1.86 -12.07 -5.23
CA ARG A 8 1.10 -11.07 -4.46
C ARG A 8 1.97 -10.20 -3.56
N TYR A 9 3.27 -10.47 -3.49
CA TYR A 9 4.21 -9.62 -2.79
C TYR A 9 4.90 -8.67 -3.76
N VAL A 10 4.80 -7.38 -3.47
CA VAL A 10 5.66 -6.34 -4.01
C VAL A 10 6.15 -5.49 -2.85
N SER A 11 7.41 -5.07 -2.91
CA SER A 11 7.99 -4.24 -1.86
C SER A 11 7.38 -2.85 -1.88
N MET A 12 7.01 -2.32 -0.72
CA MET A 12 6.53 -0.93 -0.64
C MET A 12 7.59 0.05 -1.15
N GLY A 13 8.87 -0.21 -0.87
CA GLY A 13 9.96 0.61 -1.39
C GLY A 13 10.19 0.45 -2.89
N ASP A 14 9.64 -0.59 -3.54
CA ASP A 14 9.61 -0.69 -5.00
C ASP A 14 8.43 0.10 -5.58
N ILE A 15 7.27 0.14 -4.91
CA ILE A 15 6.05 0.82 -5.39
C ILE A 15 6.03 2.32 -5.10
N VAL A 16 6.53 2.76 -3.95
CA VAL A 16 6.44 4.13 -3.46
C VAL A 16 7.79 4.82 -3.60
N ASP A 17 7.79 6.05 -4.10
CA ASP A 17 8.99 6.88 -4.12
C ASP A 17 9.32 7.37 -2.71
N LEU A 18 10.33 6.75 -2.10
CA LEU A 18 10.82 7.08 -0.77
C LEU A 18 11.87 8.20 -0.78
N SER A 19 12.28 8.70 -1.93
CA SER A 19 13.29 9.77 -2.03
C SER A 19 12.98 11.02 -1.18
N PRO A 20 11.71 11.43 -0.94
CA PRO A 20 11.44 12.58 -0.08
C PRO A 20 11.89 12.36 1.37
N ILE A 21 11.83 11.13 1.87
CA ILE A 21 12.14 10.78 3.26
C ILE A 21 13.56 10.24 3.45
N GLU A 22 14.32 10.06 2.38
CA GLU A 22 15.76 9.77 2.47
C GLU A 22 16.55 11.01 2.91
N PRO A 23 17.57 10.87 3.78
CA PRO A 23 18.02 9.66 4.50
C PRO A 23 17.41 9.50 5.90
N MET A 24 16.29 10.18 6.19
CA MET A 24 15.70 10.23 7.54
C MET A 24 15.12 8.88 7.99
N VAL A 25 14.71 8.06 7.04
CA VAL A 25 14.24 6.69 7.26
C VAL A 25 15.18 5.72 6.58
N ARG A 26 15.49 4.62 7.27
CA ARG A 26 16.14 3.45 6.66
C ARG A 26 15.11 2.34 6.55
N THR A 27 15.00 1.74 5.38
CA THR A 27 14.13 0.60 5.14
C THR A 27 14.94 -0.69 5.09
N ILE A 28 14.26 -1.83 5.21
CA ILE A 28 14.83 -3.11 4.83
C ILE A 28 13.76 -3.86 4.04
N ASP A 29 14.10 -4.25 2.82
CA ASP A 29 13.21 -5.06 2.00
C ASP A 29 13.00 -6.42 2.68
N PHE A 30 11.77 -6.94 2.62
CA PHE A 30 11.42 -8.19 3.28
C PHE A 30 12.27 -9.37 2.77
N ARG A 31 12.63 -9.40 1.48
CA ARG A 31 13.47 -10.47 0.90
C ARG A 31 14.86 -10.46 1.53
N VAL A 32 15.43 -9.27 1.69
CA VAL A 32 16.73 -9.07 2.34
C VAL A 32 16.65 -9.43 3.82
N PHE A 33 15.61 -8.95 4.51
CA PHE A 33 15.39 -9.27 5.91
C PHE A 33 15.31 -10.78 6.15
N VAL A 34 14.50 -11.50 5.37
CA VAL A 34 14.35 -12.95 5.52
C VAL A 34 15.64 -13.68 5.18
N SER A 35 16.39 -13.23 4.18
CA SER A 35 17.67 -13.86 3.85
C SER A 35 18.73 -13.66 4.93
N LEU A 36 18.90 -12.43 5.41
CA LEU A 36 19.88 -12.10 6.44
C LEU A 36 19.51 -12.69 7.81
N TRP A 37 18.25 -12.57 8.20
CA TRP A 37 17.80 -12.90 9.55
C TRP A 37 17.38 -14.36 9.70
N CYS A 38 16.82 -14.94 8.64
CA CYS A 38 16.33 -16.32 8.66
C CYS A 38 17.18 -17.29 7.84
N GLY A 39 18.29 -16.87 7.22
CA GLY A 39 19.16 -17.74 6.42
C GLY A 39 18.50 -18.31 5.15
N VAL A 40 17.31 -17.85 4.79
CA VAL A 40 16.56 -18.40 3.66
C VAL A 40 17.13 -17.87 2.35
N ASP A 41 17.26 -18.75 1.36
CA ASP A 41 17.61 -18.36 0.01
C ASP A 41 16.41 -17.73 -0.71
N MET A 42 16.49 -16.42 -0.91
CA MET A 42 15.43 -15.60 -1.49
C MET A 42 15.76 -15.21 -2.94
N ARG A 43 16.82 -15.77 -3.55
CA ARG A 43 17.22 -15.45 -4.94
C ARG A 43 16.12 -15.72 -5.96
N LYS A 44 15.30 -16.74 -5.75
CA LYS A 44 14.17 -17.07 -6.63
C LYS A 44 13.04 -16.03 -6.60
N THR A 45 13.11 -15.05 -5.71
CA THR A 45 12.15 -13.93 -5.62
C THR A 45 12.79 -12.59 -5.97
N CYS A 46 14.00 -12.61 -6.53
CA CYS A 46 14.77 -11.44 -6.93
C CYS A 46 14.90 -11.36 -8.45
N PHE A 47 14.50 -10.22 -9.02
CA PHE A 47 14.55 -10.01 -10.47
C PHE A 47 15.92 -9.52 -10.95
N SER A 48 16.52 -8.59 -10.21
CA SER A 48 17.76 -7.92 -10.60
C SER A 48 18.92 -8.29 -9.66
N ARG A 49 20.12 -7.95 -10.15
CA ARG A 49 21.41 -8.40 -9.64
C ARG A 49 21.64 -8.00 -8.19
N LEU A 50 21.23 -6.81 -7.76
CA LEU A 50 21.49 -6.34 -6.41
C LEU A 50 20.71 -7.20 -5.42
N CYS A 51 19.40 -7.40 -5.65
CA CYS A 51 18.55 -8.27 -4.86
C CYS A 51 19.15 -9.68 -4.75
N CYS A 52 19.55 -10.29 -5.88
CA CYS A 52 20.16 -11.62 -5.89
C CYS A 52 21.48 -11.70 -5.11
N ALA A 53 22.25 -10.61 -5.08
CA ALA A 53 23.49 -10.54 -4.33
C ALA A 53 23.27 -10.47 -2.81
N VAL A 54 22.22 -9.76 -2.35
CA VAL A 54 21.90 -9.60 -0.92
C VAL A 54 20.98 -10.67 -0.36
N SER A 55 20.34 -11.46 -1.22
CA SER A 55 19.27 -12.40 -0.86
C SER A 55 19.70 -13.88 -0.95
N GLY A 56 21.01 -14.15 -0.97
CA GLY A 56 21.57 -15.49 -1.05
C GLY A 56 21.90 -16.08 0.33
N GLY A 57 20.98 -16.89 0.87
CA GLY A 57 21.21 -17.68 2.09
C GLY A 57 21.79 -19.08 1.81
N SER A 58 22.43 -19.68 2.82
CA SER A 58 22.81 -21.11 2.82
C SER A 58 21.69 -21.93 3.47
N SER A 59 20.55 -22.03 2.81
CA SER A 59 19.30 -22.47 3.43
C SER A 59 19.35 -23.85 4.07
N ARG A 60 19.01 -23.94 5.37
CA ARG A 60 18.57 -25.17 6.04
C ARG A 60 17.13 -25.02 6.53
N PRO A 61 16.30 -26.09 6.51
CA PRO A 61 14.91 -26.04 7.00
C PRO A 61 14.77 -25.51 8.44
N ASP A 62 15.77 -25.79 9.29
CA ASP A 62 15.79 -25.36 10.69
C ASP A 62 15.92 -23.85 10.86
N ASP A 63 16.51 -23.15 9.89
CA ASP A 63 16.73 -21.70 9.97
C ASP A 63 15.41 -20.92 9.96
N TYR A 64 14.41 -21.43 9.23
CA TYR A 64 13.06 -20.85 9.21
C TYR A 64 12.35 -20.98 10.56
N ASN A 65 12.41 -22.17 11.17
CA ASN A 65 11.78 -22.41 12.47
C ASN A 65 12.45 -21.57 13.56
N LYS A 66 13.78 -21.45 13.51
CA LYS A 66 14.53 -20.56 14.42
C LYS A 66 14.11 -19.10 14.24
N CYS A 67 14.04 -18.63 13.00
CA CYS A 67 13.61 -17.26 12.70
C CYS A 67 12.17 -16.97 13.17
N ARG A 68 11.24 -17.89 12.88
CA ARG A 68 9.86 -17.80 13.36
C ARG A 68 9.79 -17.75 14.88
N SER A 69 10.56 -18.59 15.58
CA SER A 69 10.63 -18.60 17.04
C SER A 69 11.12 -17.27 17.61
N LEU A 70 12.15 -16.66 17.00
CA LEU A 70 12.67 -15.34 17.39
C LEU A 70 11.65 -14.22 17.16
N LEU A 71 11.01 -14.18 15.99
CA LEU A 71 10.03 -13.13 15.65
C LEU A 71 8.71 -13.26 16.42
N SER A 72 8.33 -14.47 16.81
CA SER A 72 7.15 -14.71 17.64
C SER A 72 7.40 -14.50 19.13
N GLY A 73 8.66 -14.28 19.54
CA GLY A 73 9.06 -14.19 20.95
C GLY A 73 8.95 -15.48 21.74
N LEU A 74 8.74 -16.62 21.08
CA LEU A 74 8.69 -17.93 21.71
C LEU A 74 10.08 -18.46 22.07
N GLY A 75 11.12 -17.99 21.38
CA GLY A 75 12.51 -18.45 21.56
C GLY A 75 13.32 -17.71 22.61
N GLY A 76 12.78 -16.63 23.21
CA GLY A 76 13.54 -15.71 24.05
C GLY A 76 14.57 -14.88 23.26
N SER A 77 15.12 -13.86 23.92
CA SER A 77 16.11 -12.95 23.35
C SER A 77 17.51 -13.57 23.43
N GLU A 78 18.18 -13.80 22.29
CA GLU A 78 19.61 -14.15 22.30
C GLU A 78 20.39 -12.97 22.91
N LYS A 79 20.87 -13.14 24.14
CA LYS A 79 21.68 -12.17 24.90
C LYS A 79 21.01 -10.81 25.19
N GLY A 80 19.68 -10.73 25.21
CA GLY A 80 18.98 -9.46 25.49
C GLY A 80 18.91 -8.49 24.30
N CYS A 81 19.37 -8.90 23.11
CA CYS A 81 19.37 -8.07 21.89
C CYS A 81 17.95 -7.66 21.44
N VAL A 82 16.97 -8.51 21.67
CA VAL A 82 15.55 -8.28 21.33
C VAL A 82 14.73 -8.06 22.60
N TYR A 83 13.94 -6.99 22.64
CA TYR A 83 12.92 -6.78 23.66
C TYR A 83 11.53 -7.08 23.08
N HIS A 84 10.80 -8.00 23.70
CA HIS A 84 9.45 -8.33 23.30
C HIS A 84 8.47 -7.38 23.96
N VAL A 85 7.75 -6.62 23.14
CA VAL A 85 6.69 -5.74 23.64
C VAL A 85 5.47 -6.59 23.94
N HIS A 86 5.23 -6.84 25.23
CA HIS A 86 4.16 -7.72 25.72
C HIS A 86 2.77 -7.07 25.76
N ASP A 87 2.70 -5.76 25.53
CA ASP A 87 1.45 -5.02 25.49
C ASP A 87 0.51 -5.56 24.41
N ASP A 88 -0.73 -5.85 24.81
CA ASP A 88 -1.76 -6.28 23.86
C ASP A 88 -2.06 -5.11 22.91
N CYS A 89 -1.71 -5.31 21.65
CA CYS A 89 -1.96 -4.35 20.60
C CYS A 89 -3.47 -4.02 20.52
N ARG A 90 -4.39 -4.95 20.83
CA ARG A 90 -5.85 -4.66 20.83
C ARG A 90 -6.26 -3.53 21.74
N THR A 91 -5.59 -3.41 22.88
CA THR A 91 -5.94 -2.50 23.96
C THR A 91 -5.00 -1.30 24.03
N THR A 92 -3.94 -1.27 23.24
CA THR A 92 -2.84 -0.31 23.40
C THR A 92 -2.65 0.49 22.13
N VAL A 93 -2.62 1.81 22.30
CA VAL A 93 -2.28 2.78 21.25
C VAL A 93 -1.01 3.49 21.70
N TRP A 94 0.09 3.20 21.04
CA TRP A 94 1.38 3.84 21.27
C TRP A 94 1.33 5.29 20.79
N THR A 95 1.67 6.22 21.66
CA THR A 95 1.71 7.65 21.36
C THR A 95 3.08 8.22 21.69
N TYR A 96 3.41 9.36 21.07
CA TYR A 96 4.58 10.16 21.45
C TYR A 96 4.22 11.30 22.43
N GLN A 97 2.97 11.31 22.93
CA GLN A 97 2.41 12.38 23.77
C GLN A 97 2.42 11.97 25.25
N GLN A 98 3.11 12.76 26.08
CA GLN A 98 3.31 12.46 27.50
C GLN A 98 2.07 12.61 28.39
N ASN A 99 1.11 13.44 27.99
CA ASN A 99 -0.01 13.81 28.86
C ASN A 99 -1.15 12.78 28.86
N ASP A 100 -1.08 11.79 27.96
CA ASP A 100 -2.16 10.86 27.69
C ASP A 100 -1.82 9.41 28.06
N ASP A 101 -0.68 9.17 28.72
CA ASP A 101 -0.30 7.82 29.12
C ASP A 101 -1.35 7.19 30.05
N GLY A 102 -1.91 6.05 29.64
CA GLY A 102 -3.00 5.36 30.32
C GLY A 102 -4.41 5.90 30.05
N ALA A 103 -4.54 7.03 29.34
CA ALA A 103 -5.82 7.64 28.97
C ALA A 103 -6.57 6.78 27.94
N PHE A 104 -7.89 6.98 27.82
CA PHE A 104 -8.66 6.33 26.76
C PHE A 104 -8.29 6.91 25.41
N ASP A 105 -8.11 6.03 24.43
CA ASP A 105 -7.94 6.47 23.05
C ASP A 105 -9.22 7.13 22.53
N GLN A 106 -9.09 8.14 21.66
CA GLN A 106 -10.25 8.83 21.08
C GLN A 106 -11.05 7.91 20.16
N PHE A 107 -10.39 6.98 19.48
CA PHE A 107 -11.01 5.98 18.61
C PHE A 107 -11.42 4.74 19.41
N GLN A 108 -12.32 4.93 20.38
CA GLN A 108 -13.03 3.81 20.99
C GLN A 108 -14.04 3.21 20.01
N PRO A 109 -14.21 1.88 19.98
CA PRO A 109 -15.35 1.29 19.29
C PRO A 109 -16.64 1.77 19.98
N ASP A 110 -17.60 2.23 19.18
CA ASP A 110 -18.92 2.58 19.71
C ASP A 110 -19.69 1.34 20.21
N GLU A 111 -20.77 1.56 20.96
CA GLU A 111 -21.57 0.47 21.54
C GLU A 111 -22.23 -0.43 20.50
N GLU A 112 -22.52 0.09 19.30
CA GLU A 112 -23.09 -0.68 18.20
C GLU A 112 -22.06 -1.66 17.64
N LEU A 113 -20.85 -1.19 17.37
CA LEU A 113 -19.72 -1.97 16.90
C LEU A 113 -19.29 -3.00 17.94
N LYS A 114 -19.27 -2.62 19.23
CA LYS A 114 -18.97 -3.56 20.33
C LYS A 114 -19.92 -4.74 20.34
N ARG A 115 -21.23 -4.49 20.21
CA ARG A 115 -22.25 -5.55 20.15
C ARG A 115 -22.13 -6.39 18.89
N ARG A 116 -22.00 -5.74 17.72
CA ARG A 116 -21.93 -6.42 16.41
C ARG A 116 -20.70 -7.33 16.27
N LYS A 117 -19.55 -6.88 16.77
CA LYS A 117 -18.26 -7.59 16.66
C LYS A 117 -17.87 -8.35 17.93
N LYS A 118 -18.70 -8.32 18.97
CA LYS A 118 -18.40 -8.90 20.30
C LYS A 118 -17.07 -8.39 20.86
N ILE A 119 -16.81 -7.09 20.70
CA ILE A 119 -15.61 -6.44 21.23
C ILE A 119 -15.85 -6.14 22.71
N SER A 120 -15.02 -6.71 23.58
CA SER A 120 -15.04 -6.47 25.03
C SER A 120 -13.87 -5.64 25.53
N TYR A 121 -12.90 -5.32 24.66
CA TYR A 121 -11.68 -4.62 25.04
C TYR A 121 -11.86 -3.09 24.96
N VAL A 122 -11.05 -2.38 25.74
CA VAL A 122 -10.98 -0.92 25.75
C VAL A 122 -9.58 -0.49 25.34
N ARG A 123 -9.49 0.53 24.48
CA ARG A 123 -8.20 1.02 24.00
C ARG A 123 -7.66 2.11 24.93
N ARG A 124 -6.39 2.04 25.27
CA ARG A 124 -5.69 3.02 26.07
C ARG A 124 -4.44 3.49 25.35
N ARG A 125 -4.13 4.77 25.52
CA ARG A 125 -2.91 5.38 25.03
C ARG A 125 -1.75 4.99 25.93
N ARG A 126 -0.57 4.78 25.34
CA ARG A 126 0.66 4.44 26.05
C ARG A 126 1.82 5.23 25.48
N ASP A 127 2.51 5.99 26.33
CA ASP A 127 3.63 6.81 25.90
C ASP A 127 4.84 5.93 25.57
N MET A 128 5.34 6.05 24.34
CA MET A 128 6.43 5.21 23.85
C MET A 128 7.77 5.53 24.52
N TYR A 129 8.06 6.80 24.81
CA TYR A 129 9.30 7.18 25.48
C TYR A 129 9.37 6.67 26.92
N LYS A 130 8.25 6.73 27.65
CA LYS A 130 8.15 6.26 29.03
C LYS A 130 8.23 4.73 29.11
N ALA A 131 7.58 4.04 28.18
CA ALA A 131 7.49 2.58 28.22
C ALA A 131 8.71 1.88 27.60
N LEU A 132 9.32 2.46 26.56
CA LEU A 132 10.34 1.82 25.73
C LEU A 132 11.60 2.68 25.51
N GLY A 133 11.66 3.90 26.06
CA GLY A 133 12.78 4.81 25.93
C GLY A 133 13.82 4.69 27.05
N PRO A 134 14.69 5.70 27.21
CA PRO A 134 15.76 5.69 28.21
C PRO A 134 15.22 5.49 29.64
N GLY A 135 15.88 4.63 30.41
CA GLY A 135 15.48 4.21 31.75
C GLY A 135 14.46 3.06 31.79
N SER A 136 14.01 2.55 30.65
CA SER A 136 13.10 1.40 30.57
C SER A 136 13.86 0.08 30.44
N GLN A 137 13.19 -1.04 30.70
CA GLN A 137 13.75 -2.38 30.45
C GLN A 137 14.09 -2.62 28.97
N ALA A 138 13.47 -1.85 28.06
CA ALA A 138 13.71 -1.96 26.63
C ALA A 138 14.94 -1.16 26.17
N GLU A 139 15.50 -0.28 27.02
CA GLU A 139 16.63 0.59 26.66
C GLU A 139 17.86 -0.21 26.20
N ASP A 140 18.14 -1.32 26.88
CA ASP A 140 19.31 -2.16 26.60
C ASP A 140 19.15 -3.03 25.34
N ALA A 141 17.95 -3.10 24.76
CA ALA A 141 17.67 -3.91 23.58
C ALA A 141 17.98 -3.15 22.29
N THR A 142 18.57 -3.86 21.33
CA THR A 142 18.85 -3.33 19.99
C THR A 142 17.62 -3.37 19.09
N LEU A 143 16.69 -4.30 19.34
CA LEU A 143 15.49 -4.51 18.54
C LEU A 143 14.25 -4.59 19.42
N LEU A 144 13.22 -3.82 19.09
CA LEU A 144 11.89 -3.94 19.68
C LEU A 144 11.02 -4.84 18.80
N ALA A 145 10.57 -5.96 19.35
CA ALA A 145 9.68 -6.88 18.69
C ALA A 145 8.25 -6.68 19.22
N PHE A 146 7.44 -5.95 18.46
CA PHE A 146 6.01 -5.88 18.71
C PHE A 146 5.37 -7.18 18.20
N GLY A 147 4.43 -7.75 18.97
CA GLY A 147 3.59 -8.85 18.50
C GLY A 147 2.81 -8.47 17.22
N THR A 148 2.04 -9.40 16.65
CA THR A 148 1.39 -9.19 15.34
C THR A 148 0.55 -7.90 15.32
N LEU A 149 1.11 -6.85 14.73
CA LEU A 149 0.50 -5.54 14.48
C LEU A 149 -0.63 -5.60 13.44
N PHE A 150 -0.98 -6.77 12.92
CA PHE A 150 -1.96 -6.93 11.85
C PHE A 150 -2.68 -8.26 12.00
N SER A 151 -3.61 -8.37 12.95
CA SER A 151 -4.55 -9.49 12.94
C SER A 151 -5.81 -9.11 12.14
N GLY A 152 -6.63 -10.09 11.73
CA GLY A 152 -7.86 -9.86 10.95
C GLY A 152 -9.00 -9.03 11.60
N PRO A 153 -9.11 -8.88 12.94
CA PRO A 153 -10.14 -8.06 13.58
C PRO A 153 -10.14 -6.54 13.29
N TYR A 154 -9.15 -6.00 12.56
CA TYR A 154 -8.78 -4.57 12.62
C TYR A 154 -9.05 -3.81 11.32
N ARG A 155 -9.86 -4.37 10.43
CA ARG A 155 -10.34 -3.65 9.25
C ARG A 155 -11.18 -2.45 9.70
N GLY A 156 -10.60 -1.25 9.61
CA GLY A 156 -11.23 0.02 10.03
C GLY A 156 -10.80 0.58 11.38
N SER A 157 -9.74 0.05 12.01
CA SER A 157 -9.12 0.67 13.21
C SER A 157 -7.87 1.45 12.81
N GLU A 158 -7.67 2.62 13.41
CA GLU A 158 -6.41 3.36 13.28
C GLU A 158 -5.25 2.58 13.89
N SER A 159 -4.05 2.76 13.34
CA SER A 159 -2.83 2.03 13.69
C SER A 159 -2.58 1.98 15.20
N TYR A 160 -1.92 0.92 15.65
CA TYR A 160 -1.47 0.77 17.04
C TYR A 160 -0.46 1.84 17.47
N PHE A 161 0.05 2.61 16.51
CA PHE A 161 0.87 3.76 16.73
C PHE A 161 0.07 4.96 16.24
N ASP A 162 -0.30 5.83 17.17
CA ASP A 162 -0.69 7.19 16.85
C ASP A 162 0.60 7.97 16.60
N ILE A 163 0.92 8.09 15.32
CA ILE A 163 2.09 8.84 14.86
C ILE A 163 1.70 10.24 14.38
N HIS A 164 0.47 10.70 14.59
CA HIS A 164 0.01 11.96 14.01
C HIS A 164 0.81 13.17 14.49
N GLU A 165 1.34 13.10 15.71
CA GLU A 165 2.13 14.18 16.30
C GLU A 165 3.31 13.63 17.08
N SER A 166 4.49 14.26 16.89
CA SER A 166 5.66 14.03 17.75
C SER A 166 6.24 15.37 18.19
N PRO A 167 5.56 16.10 19.11
CA PRO A 167 5.90 17.48 19.44
C PRO A 167 7.30 17.66 20.04
N LYS A 168 7.93 16.57 20.52
CA LYS A 168 9.26 16.57 21.12
C LYS A 168 10.39 16.15 20.17
N ASP A 169 10.09 15.55 19.01
CA ASP A 169 11.11 15.15 18.04
C ASP A 169 10.84 15.82 16.68
N GLN A 170 11.52 16.94 16.44
CA GLN A 170 11.45 17.67 15.17
C GLN A 170 11.85 16.81 13.96
N ARG A 171 12.67 15.76 14.13
CA ARG A 171 13.04 14.87 13.03
C ARG A 171 11.85 14.00 12.66
N VAL A 172 11.17 13.44 13.65
CA VAL A 172 9.93 12.66 13.42
C VAL A 172 8.86 13.56 12.81
N GLN A 173 8.68 14.78 13.32
CA GLN A 173 7.73 15.73 12.75
C GLN A 173 8.00 16.03 11.26
N ARG A 174 9.26 16.26 10.88
CA ARG A 174 9.64 16.44 9.47
C ARG A 174 9.36 15.21 8.62
N VAL A 175 9.51 14.00 9.17
CA VAL A 175 9.16 12.76 8.45
C VAL A 175 7.64 12.70 8.28
N LEU A 176 6.85 12.98 9.33
CA LEU A 176 5.39 13.00 9.30
C LEU A 176 4.84 13.95 8.23
N GLU A 177 5.39 15.18 8.17
CA GLU A 177 5.05 16.16 7.13
C GLU A 177 5.32 15.62 5.71
N LYS A 178 6.42 14.89 5.52
CA LYS A 178 6.78 14.34 4.21
C LYS A 178 6.01 13.08 3.83
N VAL A 179 5.56 12.28 4.80
CA VAL A 179 4.76 11.08 4.52
C VAL A 179 3.27 11.36 4.38
N GLU A 180 2.82 12.61 4.60
CA GLU A 180 1.45 13.04 4.24
C GLU A 180 1.14 12.68 2.80
N PHE A 181 2.13 12.78 1.91
CA PHE A 181 2.03 12.28 0.56
C PHE A 181 3.37 11.79 0.02
N LEU A 182 3.40 10.52 -0.40
CA LEU A 182 4.48 9.95 -1.20
C LEU A 182 3.89 9.46 -2.53
N PRO A 183 4.44 9.89 -3.69
CA PRO A 183 3.98 9.39 -4.98
C PRO A 183 4.41 7.94 -5.20
N PHE A 184 3.78 7.26 -6.17
CA PHE A 184 4.33 6.00 -6.65
C PHE A 184 5.66 6.21 -7.38
N ALA A 185 6.40 5.12 -7.52
CA ALA A 185 7.67 5.07 -8.21
C ALA A 185 7.57 5.65 -9.63
N PRO A 186 8.64 6.27 -10.15
CA PRO A 186 8.64 6.93 -11.45
C PRO A 186 8.14 6.06 -12.60
N GLU A 187 8.46 4.77 -12.59
CA GLU A 187 8.04 3.81 -13.63
C GLU A 187 6.52 3.65 -13.68
N ILE A 188 5.88 3.53 -12.51
CA ILE A 188 4.42 3.40 -12.38
C ILE A 188 3.74 4.71 -12.80
N MET A 189 4.24 5.84 -12.30
CA MET A 189 3.69 7.16 -12.63
C MET A 189 3.86 7.47 -14.12
N ALA A 190 4.97 7.07 -14.74
CA ALA A 190 5.21 7.22 -16.17
C ALA A 190 4.23 6.36 -16.98
N ALA A 191 4.00 5.11 -16.58
CA ALA A 191 3.06 4.22 -17.27
C ALA A 191 1.62 4.77 -17.24
N GLY A 192 1.17 5.27 -16.09
CA GLY A 192 -0.16 5.89 -15.99
C GLY A 192 -0.31 7.12 -16.88
N LYS A 193 0.73 7.98 -16.94
CA LYS A 193 0.79 9.14 -17.84
C LYS A 193 0.82 8.73 -19.31
N GLU A 194 1.62 7.72 -19.64
CA GLU A 194 1.74 7.18 -20.99
C GLU A 194 0.40 6.67 -21.48
N PHE A 195 -0.32 5.88 -20.68
CA PHE A 195 -1.63 5.37 -21.03
C PHE A 195 -2.65 6.49 -21.26
N ALA A 196 -2.71 7.48 -20.34
CA ALA A 196 -3.61 8.61 -20.50
C ALA A 196 -3.30 9.41 -21.78
N LYS A 197 -2.02 9.68 -22.05
CA LYS A 197 -1.59 10.48 -23.21
C LYS A 197 -1.69 9.75 -24.54
N ASN A 198 -1.38 8.45 -24.58
CA ASN A 198 -1.20 7.69 -25.81
C ASN A 198 -2.35 6.71 -26.10
N ASN A 199 -3.11 6.27 -25.11
CA ASN A 199 -4.22 5.33 -25.30
C ASN A 199 -5.56 6.05 -25.21
N ILE A 200 -5.76 6.90 -24.19
CA ILE A 200 -7.00 7.67 -24.04
C ILE A 200 -7.01 8.87 -24.99
N LYS A 201 -5.95 9.69 -24.97
CA LYS A 201 -5.70 10.86 -25.84
C LYS A 201 -6.70 12.03 -25.73
N GLU A 202 -7.69 11.93 -24.85
CA GLU A 202 -8.80 12.87 -24.74
C GLU A 202 -9.08 13.19 -23.26
N PRO A 203 -9.75 14.31 -22.95
CA PRO A 203 -10.26 14.54 -21.61
C PRO A 203 -11.16 13.39 -21.17
N PHE A 204 -10.91 12.83 -19.98
CA PHE A 204 -11.62 11.64 -19.52
C PHE A 204 -12.00 11.71 -18.06
N LEU A 205 -13.07 10.98 -17.71
CA LEU A 205 -13.48 10.67 -16.35
C LEU A 205 -12.78 9.38 -15.91
N CYS A 206 -12.33 9.29 -14.65
CA CYS A 206 -12.03 7.98 -14.05
C CYS A 206 -13.15 7.56 -13.10
N ALA A 207 -13.55 6.29 -13.17
CA ALA A 207 -14.46 5.63 -12.25
C ALA A 207 -13.78 4.44 -11.56
N GLN A 208 -13.55 4.56 -10.25
CA GLN A 208 -13.07 3.45 -9.40
C GLN A 208 -14.26 2.80 -8.70
N LEU A 209 -14.61 1.59 -9.13
CA LEU A 209 -15.84 0.87 -8.77
C LEU A 209 -15.49 -0.46 -8.10
N ARG A 210 -15.54 -0.51 -6.77
CA ARG A 210 -15.37 -1.74 -5.98
C ARG A 210 -16.73 -2.42 -5.82
N LEU A 211 -16.90 -3.56 -6.46
CA LEU A 211 -18.18 -4.24 -6.64
C LEU A 211 -18.17 -5.69 -6.13
N LEU A 212 -17.02 -6.37 -6.04
CA LEU A 212 -16.97 -7.78 -5.62
C LEU A 212 -16.61 -8.03 -4.15
N ASP A 213 -16.09 -7.05 -3.42
CA ASP A 213 -15.79 -7.26 -1.99
C ASP A 213 -17.08 -7.27 -1.16
N GLY A 214 -17.20 -8.20 -0.20
CA GLY A 214 -18.45 -8.50 0.52
C GLY A 214 -19.06 -7.33 1.29
N GLN A 215 -18.27 -6.32 1.65
CA GLN A 215 -18.80 -5.06 2.18
C GLN A 215 -19.47 -4.22 1.09
N PHE A 216 -18.98 -4.25 -0.14
CA PHE A 216 -19.40 -3.39 -1.25
C PHE A 216 -20.41 -4.05 -2.20
N LYS A 217 -20.54 -5.38 -2.20
CA LYS A 217 -21.57 -6.12 -2.97
C LYS A 217 -23.00 -5.60 -2.72
N ASN A 218 -23.27 -5.07 -1.53
CA ASN A 218 -24.58 -4.53 -1.16
C ASN A 218 -24.74 -3.02 -1.43
N HIS A 219 -23.70 -2.35 -1.94
CA HIS A 219 -23.65 -0.89 -2.15
C HIS A 219 -23.52 -0.50 -3.62
N TRP A 220 -23.81 -1.41 -4.56
CA TRP A 220 -23.79 -1.13 -6.00
C TRP A 220 -24.67 0.06 -6.37
N LYS A 221 -25.88 0.14 -5.79
CA LYS A 221 -26.81 1.24 -6.06
C LYS A 221 -26.19 2.60 -5.72
N ALA A 222 -25.60 2.74 -4.53
CA ALA A 222 -24.97 3.99 -4.12
C ALA A 222 -23.75 4.32 -5.00
N THR A 223 -22.94 3.32 -5.31
CA THR A 223 -21.75 3.46 -6.16
C THR A 223 -22.12 3.92 -7.57
N PHE A 224 -23.14 3.30 -8.17
CA PHE A 224 -23.63 3.69 -9.50
C PHE A 224 -24.40 5.00 -9.50
N SER A 225 -25.12 5.35 -8.42
CA SER A 225 -25.78 6.65 -8.31
C SER A 225 -24.78 7.80 -8.42
N ALA A 226 -23.66 7.76 -7.68
CA ALA A 226 -22.64 8.80 -7.75
C ALA A 226 -22.02 8.93 -9.16
N LEU A 227 -21.78 7.79 -9.83
CA LEU A 227 -21.28 7.80 -11.20
C LEU A 227 -22.30 8.37 -12.18
N LYS A 228 -23.57 7.98 -12.06
CA LYS A 228 -24.67 8.46 -12.90
C LYS A 228 -24.83 9.98 -12.80
N GLU A 229 -24.89 10.51 -11.58
CA GLU A 229 -24.98 11.96 -11.34
C GLU A 229 -23.79 12.71 -11.98
N LYS A 230 -22.58 12.16 -11.88
CA LYS A 230 -21.39 12.77 -12.49
C LYS A 230 -21.46 12.75 -14.03
N LEU A 231 -21.90 11.66 -14.63
CA LEU A 231 -22.08 11.55 -16.08
C LEU A 231 -23.16 12.53 -16.58
N GLU A 232 -24.30 12.61 -15.90
CA GLU A 232 -25.37 13.57 -16.24
C GLU A 232 -24.88 15.03 -16.17
N ALA A 233 -24.05 15.37 -15.18
CA ALA A 233 -23.45 16.70 -15.06
C ALA A 233 -22.50 17.02 -16.23
N ILE A 234 -21.65 16.06 -16.62
CA ILE A 234 -20.71 16.21 -17.76
C ILE A 234 -21.50 16.35 -19.06
N GLU A 235 -22.53 15.53 -19.28
CA GLU A 235 -23.40 15.64 -20.47
C GLU A 235 -24.05 17.01 -20.58
N LEU A 236 -24.51 17.57 -19.46
CA LEU A 236 -25.13 18.88 -19.42
C LEU A 236 -24.12 19.99 -19.74
N GLU A 237 -22.88 19.87 -19.29
CA GLU A 237 -21.78 20.78 -19.61
C GLU A 237 -21.39 20.72 -21.09
N ILE A 238 -21.26 19.52 -21.65
CA ILE A 238 -20.97 19.29 -23.07
C ILE A 238 -22.07 19.92 -23.95
N ARG A 239 -23.34 19.72 -23.59
CA ARG A 239 -24.49 20.34 -24.29
C ARG A 239 -24.47 21.86 -24.21
N ARG A 240 -24.14 22.43 -23.04
CA ARG A 240 -24.05 23.89 -22.84
C ARG A 240 -22.95 24.53 -23.68
N ASN A 241 -21.81 23.87 -23.79
CA ASN A 241 -20.65 24.40 -24.50
C ASN A 241 -20.72 24.16 -26.02
N MET A 242 -21.81 23.56 -26.53
CA MET A 242 -21.97 23.13 -27.94
C MET A 242 -20.82 22.27 -28.46
N THR A 243 -20.06 21.65 -27.55
CA THR A 243 -19.02 20.69 -27.87
C THR A 243 -19.69 19.38 -28.24
N SER A 244 -19.40 18.84 -29.42
CA SER A 244 -19.76 17.47 -29.77
C SER A 244 -18.60 16.57 -29.36
N GLY A 245 -18.86 15.51 -28.59
CA GLY A 245 -17.82 14.59 -28.17
C GLY A 245 -18.36 13.42 -27.37
N LEU A 246 -17.69 12.27 -27.52
CA LEU A 246 -17.87 11.10 -26.67
C LEU A 246 -17.36 11.41 -25.26
N ILE A 247 -18.00 10.86 -24.24
CA ILE A 247 -17.45 10.90 -22.89
C ILE A 247 -16.47 9.73 -22.75
N HIS A 248 -15.19 10.05 -22.69
CA HIS A 248 -14.14 9.07 -22.44
C HIS A 248 -14.11 8.74 -20.95
N MET A 249 -14.14 7.45 -20.62
CA MET A 249 -14.11 7.00 -19.23
C MET A 249 -13.13 5.84 -19.03
N PHE A 250 -12.19 6.02 -18.10
CA PHE A 250 -11.36 4.94 -17.61
C PHE A 250 -12.06 4.26 -16.43
N VAL A 251 -12.24 2.94 -16.50
CA VAL A 251 -12.96 2.16 -15.49
C VAL A 251 -11.99 1.24 -14.78
N MET A 252 -11.92 1.40 -13.46
CA MET A 252 -11.13 0.58 -12.57
C MET A 252 -12.08 -0.20 -11.67
N THR A 253 -12.20 -1.51 -11.87
CA THR A 253 -13.17 -2.34 -11.13
C THR A 253 -12.67 -3.76 -10.89
N ASP A 254 -13.08 -4.34 -9.76
CA ASP A 254 -12.87 -5.76 -9.48
C ASP A 254 -13.93 -6.66 -10.13
N LEU A 255 -14.98 -6.10 -10.75
CA LEU A 255 -16.00 -6.85 -11.48
C LEU A 255 -15.55 -7.10 -12.94
N PRO A 256 -15.33 -8.36 -13.36
CA PRO A 256 -14.87 -8.63 -14.72
C PRO A 256 -15.93 -8.23 -15.76
N PRO A 257 -15.52 -7.80 -16.98
CA PRO A 257 -16.43 -7.37 -18.04
C PRO A 257 -17.53 -8.37 -18.41
N THR A 258 -17.25 -9.67 -18.29
CA THR A 258 -18.22 -10.76 -18.53
C THR A 258 -19.44 -10.68 -17.60
N ASN A 259 -19.32 -9.96 -16.49
CA ASN A 259 -20.35 -9.85 -15.46
C ASN A 259 -21.01 -8.46 -15.44
N TRP A 260 -20.79 -7.63 -16.46
CA TRP A 260 -21.41 -6.31 -16.55
C TRP A 260 -22.84 -6.35 -17.09
N THR A 261 -23.28 -7.47 -17.66
CA THR A 261 -24.64 -7.64 -18.19
C THR A 261 -25.70 -7.34 -17.13
N ASN A 262 -26.74 -6.59 -17.50
CA ASN A 262 -27.82 -6.12 -16.61
C ASN A 262 -27.32 -5.26 -15.43
N THR A 263 -26.18 -4.58 -15.60
CA THR A 263 -25.69 -3.57 -14.65
C THR A 263 -25.60 -2.22 -15.34
N PHE A 264 -25.57 -1.14 -14.54
CA PHE A 264 -25.35 0.21 -15.08
C PHE A 264 -24.05 0.31 -15.89
N LEU A 265 -22.98 -0.40 -15.49
CA LEU A 265 -21.74 -0.48 -16.28
C LEU A 265 -21.95 -1.14 -17.64
N GLY A 266 -22.80 -2.17 -17.71
CA GLY A 266 -23.19 -2.81 -18.96
C GLY A 266 -23.93 -1.85 -19.88
N ASP A 267 -24.90 -1.11 -19.33
CA ASP A 267 -25.66 -0.11 -20.09
C ASP A 267 -24.73 0.96 -20.68
N VAL A 268 -23.84 1.52 -19.85
CA VAL A 268 -22.84 2.51 -20.27
C VAL A 268 -21.86 1.94 -21.30
N ALA A 269 -21.46 0.67 -21.18
CA ALA A 269 -20.55 0.01 -22.12
C ALA A 269 -21.16 -0.19 -23.52
N THR A 270 -22.49 -0.24 -23.61
CA THR A 270 -23.22 -0.41 -24.89
C THR A 270 -23.73 0.90 -25.49
N ASP A 271 -23.71 1.99 -24.73
CA ASP A 271 -24.21 3.29 -25.17
C ASP A 271 -23.14 4.06 -25.95
N GLU A 272 -23.48 4.43 -27.19
CA GLU A 272 -22.58 5.11 -28.14
C GLU A 272 -22.08 6.47 -27.66
N ARG A 273 -22.67 7.06 -26.61
CA ARG A 273 -22.20 8.33 -26.02
C ARG A 273 -20.91 8.18 -25.23
N TYR A 274 -20.55 6.97 -24.82
CA TYR A 274 -19.40 6.72 -23.95
C TYR A 274 -18.34 5.87 -24.66
N LYS A 275 -17.07 6.14 -24.33
CA LYS A 275 -15.94 5.29 -24.72
C LYS A 275 -15.21 4.81 -23.49
N LEU A 276 -15.29 3.51 -23.21
CA LEU A 276 -14.69 2.90 -22.03
C LEU A 276 -13.26 2.43 -22.29
N TYR A 277 -12.40 2.65 -21.30
CA TYR A 277 -11.02 2.20 -21.25
C TYR A 277 -10.79 1.39 -19.98
N THR A 278 -10.09 0.28 -20.10
CA THR A 278 -9.66 -0.58 -18.99
C THR A 278 -8.22 -1.02 -19.23
N LEU A 279 -7.53 -1.47 -18.18
CA LEU A 279 -6.23 -2.13 -18.28
C LEU A 279 -6.35 -3.59 -17.82
N LYS A 280 -5.49 -4.45 -18.36
CA LYS A 280 -5.38 -5.86 -17.96
C LYS A 280 -3.94 -6.18 -17.59
N GLU A 281 -3.76 -7.17 -16.73
CA GLU A 281 -2.43 -7.67 -16.34
C GLU A 281 -1.60 -8.11 -17.54
N SER A 282 -2.25 -8.60 -18.60
CA SER A 282 -1.62 -9.07 -19.83
C SER A 282 -1.22 -7.96 -20.81
N ASP A 283 -1.58 -6.70 -20.55
CA ASP A 283 -1.27 -5.61 -21.46
C ASP A 283 0.24 -5.31 -21.45
N ASP A 284 0.83 -5.10 -22.63
CA ASP A 284 2.28 -4.89 -22.79
C ASP A 284 2.81 -3.75 -21.90
N LEU A 285 2.03 -2.67 -21.76
CA LEU A 285 2.38 -1.55 -20.88
C LEU A 285 2.57 -2.02 -19.44
N VAL A 286 1.69 -2.87 -18.94
CA VAL A 286 1.73 -3.37 -17.55
C VAL A 286 2.94 -4.29 -17.35
N LEU A 287 3.16 -5.22 -18.28
CA LEU A 287 4.29 -6.15 -18.24
C LEU A 287 5.64 -5.41 -18.30
N GLN A 288 5.81 -4.49 -19.26
CA GLN A 288 7.03 -3.71 -19.40
C GLN A 288 7.28 -2.80 -18.18
N THR A 289 6.22 -2.26 -17.59
CA THR A 289 6.34 -1.43 -16.38
C THR A 289 6.81 -2.28 -15.20
N ALA A 290 6.28 -3.51 -15.04
CA ALA A 290 6.71 -4.41 -13.98
C ALA A 290 8.18 -4.80 -14.13
N GLU A 291 8.65 -5.06 -15.36
CA GLU A 291 10.07 -5.33 -15.63
C GLU A 291 10.96 -4.13 -15.26
N ARG A 292 10.61 -2.92 -15.71
CA ARG A 292 11.39 -1.71 -15.42
C ARG A 292 11.43 -1.42 -13.92
N LEU A 293 10.30 -1.55 -13.24
CA LEU A 293 10.18 -1.34 -11.80
C LEU A 293 11.09 -2.29 -11.02
N MET A 294 11.04 -3.58 -11.36
CA MET A 294 11.84 -4.61 -10.71
C MET A 294 13.34 -4.50 -11.04
N ALA A 295 13.68 -3.98 -12.23
CA ALA A 295 15.06 -3.67 -12.60
C ALA A 295 15.63 -2.46 -11.85
N ALA A 296 14.78 -1.50 -11.45
CA ALA A 296 15.21 -0.32 -10.72
C ALA A 296 15.67 -0.66 -9.29
N GLU A 297 15.06 -1.66 -8.66
CA GLU A 297 15.40 -2.16 -7.32
C GLU A 297 15.30 -1.07 -6.23
N HIS A 298 14.32 -0.17 -6.33
CA HIS A 298 14.14 0.97 -5.41
C HIS A 298 14.09 0.53 -3.94
N GLY A 299 13.37 -0.54 -3.62
CA GLY A 299 13.23 -1.04 -2.25
C GLY A 299 14.53 -1.61 -1.66
N ILE A 300 15.41 -2.14 -2.52
CA ILE A 300 16.72 -2.65 -2.12
C ILE A 300 17.73 -1.50 -1.99
N ARG A 301 17.69 -0.54 -2.92
CA ARG A 301 18.61 0.60 -2.99
C ARG A 301 18.38 1.63 -1.89
N SER A 302 17.11 1.91 -1.59
CA SER A 302 16.71 2.80 -0.48
C SER A 302 16.96 2.19 0.90
N GLY A 303 17.13 0.86 0.95
CA GLY A 303 17.20 0.09 2.17
C GLY A 303 18.60 -0.21 2.67
N PHE A 304 18.64 -1.01 3.74
CA PHE A 304 19.86 -1.53 4.32
C PHE A 304 20.58 -2.47 3.33
N LEU A 305 21.74 -2.04 2.85
CA LEU A 305 22.68 -2.86 2.09
C LEU A 305 23.85 -3.27 2.99
N GLN A 306 24.06 -4.57 3.15
CA GLN A 306 25.24 -5.07 3.85
C GLN A 306 26.50 -4.70 3.04
N LYS A 307 27.51 -4.11 3.68
CA LYS A 307 28.80 -3.74 3.04
C LYS A 307 29.59 -4.92 2.46
N ILE A 308 29.11 -6.17 2.63
CA ILE A 308 29.83 -7.41 2.31
C ILE A 308 29.74 -7.78 0.81
N ILE A 309 29.06 -7.00 -0.03
CA ILE A 309 28.88 -7.34 -1.45
C ILE A 309 30.10 -6.91 -2.29
N GLU A 310 31.27 -7.45 -1.96
CA GLU A 310 32.35 -7.55 -2.91
C GLU A 310 32.12 -8.78 -3.80
N SER A 311 31.62 -8.52 -5.02
CA SER A 311 31.98 -9.26 -6.23
C SER A 311 31.38 -10.63 -6.57
N THR A 312 30.34 -11.15 -5.93
CA THR A 312 29.69 -12.36 -6.49
C THR A 312 28.72 -12.00 -7.63
N LYS A 313 29.20 -12.11 -8.88
CA LYS A 313 28.34 -12.23 -10.08
C LYS A 313 27.56 -13.53 -9.95
N LYS A 314 26.29 -13.45 -9.55
CA LYS A 314 25.35 -14.57 -9.67
C LYS A 314 24.17 -14.09 -10.50
N ASP A 315 23.92 -14.80 -11.59
CA ASP A 315 22.74 -14.59 -12.40
C ASP A 315 21.51 -14.96 -11.56
N CYS A 316 20.44 -14.17 -11.72
CA CYS A 316 19.16 -14.49 -11.13
C CYS A 316 18.50 -15.60 -11.95
N ASP A 317 17.83 -16.53 -11.28
CA ASP A 317 16.90 -17.42 -11.97
C ASP A 317 15.77 -16.56 -12.58
N PRO A 318 15.11 -17.00 -13.67
CA PRO A 318 13.94 -16.31 -14.18
C PRO A 318 12.88 -16.16 -13.08
N VAL A 319 12.52 -14.92 -12.74
CA VAL A 319 11.54 -14.62 -11.70
C VAL A 319 10.24 -14.15 -12.33
N GLN A 320 9.13 -14.53 -11.69
CA GLN A 320 7.81 -14.03 -12.07
C GLN A 320 7.64 -12.60 -11.58
N LEU A 321 7.20 -11.72 -12.48
CA LEU A 321 6.94 -10.31 -12.18
C LEU A 321 5.79 -10.17 -11.17
N PRO A 322 5.86 -9.18 -10.26
CA PRO A 322 4.76 -8.88 -9.35
C PRO A 322 3.56 -8.29 -10.09
N GLU A 323 2.37 -8.48 -9.53
CA GLU A 323 1.15 -7.83 -10.01
C GLU A 323 1.15 -6.35 -9.61
N ILE A 324 1.27 -5.44 -10.58
CA ILE A 324 1.32 -3.99 -10.34
C ILE A 324 0.19 -3.20 -11.02
N LEU A 325 -0.77 -3.91 -11.64
CA LEU A 325 -1.87 -3.32 -12.40
C LEU A 325 -2.57 -2.23 -11.60
N LEU A 326 -2.93 -2.54 -10.35
CA LEU A 326 -3.61 -1.63 -9.43
C LEU A 326 -2.94 -0.24 -9.35
N TYR A 327 -1.62 -0.20 -9.16
CA TYR A 327 -0.89 1.06 -9.00
C TYR A 327 -0.81 1.87 -10.30
N ILE A 328 -0.78 1.18 -11.45
CA ILE A 328 -0.86 1.82 -12.77
C ILE A 328 -2.26 2.40 -12.98
N GLU A 329 -3.31 1.66 -12.66
CA GLU A 329 -4.71 2.13 -12.77
C GLU A 329 -4.95 3.37 -11.89
N GLU A 330 -4.48 3.34 -10.63
CA GLU A 330 -4.53 4.50 -9.74
C GLU A 330 -3.79 5.71 -10.34
N SER A 331 -2.63 5.47 -10.97
CA SER A 331 -1.86 6.51 -11.66
C SER A 331 -2.60 7.08 -12.87
N VAL A 332 -3.26 6.25 -13.69
CA VAL A 332 -4.13 6.71 -14.79
C VAL A 332 -5.26 7.58 -14.25
N CYS A 333 -5.93 7.14 -13.19
CA CYS A 333 -7.02 7.88 -12.57
C CYS A 333 -6.60 9.22 -11.95
N SER A 334 -5.35 9.32 -11.49
CA SER A 334 -4.78 10.59 -11.05
C SER A 334 -4.71 11.64 -12.18
N CYS A 335 -4.68 11.19 -13.45
CA CYS A 335 -4.61 12.04 -14.64
C CYS A 335 -5.98 12.46 -15.21
N ALA A 336 -7.10 11.91 -14.70
CA ALA A 336 -8.43 12.12 -15.28
C ALA A 336 -8.89 13.59 -15.20
N SER A 337 -9.00 14.27 -16.35
CA SER A 337 -9.26 15.71 -16.41
C SER A 337 -10.73 16.10 -16.27
N LEU A 338 -11.69 15.23 -16.65
CA LEU A 338 -13.12 15.48 -16.45
C LEU A 338 -13.59 15.19 -15.01
N GLY A 339 -12.73 14.57 -14.20
CA GLY A 339 -12.96 14.31 -12.79
C GLY A 339 -12.68 12.87 -12.40
N PHE A 340 -13.07 12.55 -11.16
CA PHE A 340 -12.91 11.24 -10.56
C PHE A 340 -14.18 10.88 -9.77
N VAL A 341 -14.61 9.63 -9.87
CA VAL A 341 -15.65 9.03 -9.02
C VAL A 341 -15.07 7.78 -8.38
N GLY A 342 -14.96 7.78 -7.06
CA GLY A 342 -14.47 6.65 -6.28
C GLY A 342 -15.58 5.97 -5.49
N THR A 343 -15.39 4.69 -5.17
CA THR A 343 -16.31 3.98 -4.27
C THR A 343 -16.13 4.50 -2.85
N ALA A 344 -17.21 4.96 -2.21
CA ALA A 344 -17.16 5.51 -0.86
C ALA A 344 -16.57 4.48 0.13
N GLY A 345 -15.57 4.90 0.93
CA GLY A 345 -14.87 4.03 1.88
C GLY A 345 -13.79 3.12 1.27
N SER A 346 -13.52 3.25 -0.03
CA SER A 346 -12.40 2.58 -0.70
C SER A 346 -11.08 3.29 -0.41
N THR A 347 -10.10 2.58 0.15
CA THR A 347 -8.74 3.12 0.37
C THR A 347 -8.05 3.47 -0.94
N ILE A 348 -8.35 2.73 -2.01
CA ILE A 348 -7.88 3.01 -3.37
C ILE A 348 -8.41 4.37 -3.84
N ALA A 349 -9.69 4.67 -3.60
CA ALA A 349 -10.25 5.97 -3.96
C ALA A 349 -9.57 7.10 -3.18
N GLY A 350 -9.32 6.92 -1.89
CA GLY A 350 -8.57 7.89 -1.08
C GLY A 350 -7.14 8.12 -1.58
N SER A 351 -6.44 7.07 -2.00
CA SER A 351 -5.11 7.17 -2.63
C SER A 351 -5.14 8.02 -3.90
N ILE A 352 -6.09 7.74 -4.81
CA ILE A 352 -6.29 8.52 -6.05
C ILE A 352 -6.61 9.99 -5.74
N GLU A 353 -7.53 10.25 -4.81
CA GLU A 353 -7.88 11.63 -4.40
C GLU A 353 -6.67 12.39 -3.88
N THR A 354 -5.83 11.73 -3.08
CA THR A 354 -4.60 12.31 -2.54
C THR A 354 -3.61 12.64 -3.65
N MET A 355 -3.41 11.74 -4.60
CA MET A 355 -2.58 11.98 -5.78
C MET A 355 -3.09 13.17 -6.62
N ARG A 356 -4.41 13.25 -6.84
CA ARG A 356 -5.05 14.35 -7.57
C ARG A 356 -4.90 15.69 -6.87
N LYS A 357 -5.10 15.73 -5.54
CA LYS A 357 -4.90 16.92 -4.70
C LYS A 357 -3.47 17.46 -4.84
N ASN A 358 -2.49 16.54 -4.90
CA ASN A 358 -1.07 16.85 -5.06
C ASN A 358 -0.62 17.07 -6.52
N LYS A 359 -1.54 17.00 -7.51
CA LYS A 359 -1.29 17.29 -8.92
C LYS A 359 -0.11 16.51 -9.52
N VAL A 360 0.04 15.24 -9.13
CA VAL A 360 1.16 14.38 -9.58
C VAL A 360 1.12 14.03 -11.06
N CYS A 361 -0.07 14.11 -11.66
CA CYS A 361 -0.25 13.99 -13.09
C CYS A 361 -0.64 15.34 -13.70
N LYS A 362 0.18 15.78 -14.66
CA LYS A 362 -0.10 16.89 -15.56
C LYS A 362 0.11 16.34 -16.97
N LEU A 363 -0.97 16.30 -17.74
CA LEU A 363 -0.98 15.80 -19.13
C LEU A 363 -0.58 16.88 -20.12
#